data_AF-A0A6G2S5H4-F1
#
_entry.id   AF-A0A6G2S5H4-F1
#
_cell.length_a   1.000
_cell.length_b   1.000
_cell.length_c   1.000
_cell.angle_alpha   90.00
_cell.angle_beta   90.00
_cell.angle_gamma   90.00
#
_symmetry.space_group_name_H-M   'P 1'
#
loop_
_entity.id
_entity.type
_entity.pdbx_description
1 polymer ?
#
loop_
_entity_poly.entity_id
_entity_poly.type
_entity_poly.pdbx_seq_one_letter_code
_entity_poly.pdbx_strand_id
1 'polypeptide(L)'
;MSTTAREAVAEIWAEVLGTSIDEESDFFLLGGHSLLATQMVARLEAALGVKVTMREVLEYPEFGEFADLVTQRVDTAAPTA
;
A
#
# COMPACT_ATOMS: atom_id res chain seq x y z
N MET A 1 -10.77 -17.31 -3.89
CA MET A 1 -11.18 -15.95 -3.48
C MET A 1 -10.28 -14.99 -4.20
N SER A 2 -10.83 -14.04 -4.95
CA SER A 2 -10.03 -13.07 -5.71
C SER A 2 -9.70 -11.92 -4.77
N THR A 3 -8.52 -11.94 -4.14
CA THR A 3 -8.02 -10.78 -3.38
C THR A 3 -7.97 -9.57 -4.31
N THR A 4 -8.66 -8.50 -3.94
CA THR A 4 -8.59 -7.22 -4.63
C THR A 4 -7.27 -6.52 -4.31
N ALA A 5 -6.79 -5.63 -5.19
CA ALA A 5 -5.54 -4.90 -4.96
C ALA A 5 -5.55 -4.19 -3.59
N ARG A 6 -6.65 -3.54 -3.23
CA ARG A 6 -6.85 -2.88 -1.93
C ARG A 6 -6.69 -3.82 -0.74
N GLU A 7 -7.28 -5.02 -0.78
CA GLU A 7 -7.13 -6.01 0.29
C GLU A 7 -5.67 -6.42 0.46
N ALA A 8 -4.94 -6.63 -0.65
CA ALA A 8 -3.51 -6.94 -0.57
C ALA A 8 -2.69 -5.78 0.04
N VAL A 9 -3.04 -4.51 -0.27
CA VAL A 9 -2.40 -3.36 0.38
C VAL A 9 -2.67 -3.35 1.88
N ALA A 10 -3.91 -3.61 2.29
CA ALA A 10 -4.30 -3.66 3.70
C ALA A 10 -3.53 -4.76 4.46
N GLU A 11 -3.44 -5.96 3.88
CA GLU A 11 -2.69 -7.08 4.45
C GLU A 11 -1.21 -6.72 4.62
N ILE A 12 -0.58 -6.11 3.60
CA ILE A 12 0.83 -5.71 3.67
C ILE A 12 1.06 -4.63 4.73
N TRP A 13 0.18 -3.63 4.83
CA TRP A 13 0.26 -2.62 5.89
C TRP A 13 0.12 -3.25 7.27
N ALA A 14 -0.86 -4.14 7.46
CA ALA A 14 -1.10 -4.81 8.72
C ALA A 14 0.09 -5.68 9.15
N GLU A 15 0.71 -6.40 8.22
CA GLU A 15 1.91 -7.21 8.47
C GLU A 15 3.13 -6.37 8.85
N VAL A 16 3.30 -5.19 8.22
CA VAL A 16 4.44 -4.32 8.44
C VAL A 16 4.29 -3.54 9.75
N LEU A 17 3.09 -3.04 10.05
CA LEU A 17 2.81 -2.26 11.25
C LEU A 17 2.44 -3.14 12.46
N GLY A 18 2.03 -4.38 12.23
CA GLY A 18 1.61 -5.30 13.29
C GLY A 18 0.26 -4.93 13.93
N THR A 19 -0.60 -4.21 13.22
CA THR A 19 -1.90 -3.71 13.71
C THR A 19 -2.96 -3.81 12.62
N SER A 20 -4.24 -3.72 13.01
CA SER A 20 -5.36 -3.63 12.06
C SER A 20 -5.34 -2.28 11.34
N ILE A 21 -5.76 -2.28 10.07
CA ILE A 21 -5.76 -1.11 9.19
C ILE A 21 -7.21 -0.78 8.79
N ASP A 22 -7.58 0.47 9.00
CA ASP A 22 -8.85 1.08 8.61
C ASP A 22 -8.64 2.09 7.47
N GLU A 23 -9.72 2.60 6.85
CA GLU A 23 -9.63 3.56 5.73
C GLU A 23 -8.88 4.85 6.10
N GLU A 24 -9.04 5.33 7.32
CA GLU A 24 -8.43 6.56 7.86
C GLU A 24 -7.11 6.28 8.61
N SER A 25 -6.55 5.07 8.46
CA SER A 25 -5.30 4.70 9.12
C SER A 25 -4.11 5.43 8.51
N ASP A 26 -3.43 6.25 9.31
CA ASP A 26 -2.18 6.90 8.91
C ASP A 26 -0.97 6.03 9.26
N PHE A 27 -0.13 5.77 8.25
CA PHE A 27 1.05 4.91 8.38
C PHE A 27 2.00 5.36 9.49
N PHE A 28 2.27 6.67 9.61
CA PHE A 28 3.22 7.22 10.57
C PHE A 28 2.60 7.38 11.97
N LEU A 29 1.30 7.67 12.06
CA LEU A 29 0.60 7.71 13.35
C LEU A 29 0.49 6.31 13.99
N LEU A 30 0.41 5.27 13.17
CA LEU A 30 0.42 3.87 13.63
C LEU A 30 1.82 3.34 14.01
N GLY A 31 2.86 4.19 13.94
CA GLY A 31 4.23 3.83 14.30
C GLY A 31 5.12 3.43 13.11
N GLY A 32 4.62 3.59 11.89
CA GLY A 32 5.41 3.44 10.67
C GLY A 32 6.54 4.46 10.57
N HIS A 33 7.67 4.03 10.01
CA HIS A 33 8.86 4.87 9.80
C HIS A 33 9.56 4.48 8.51
N SER A 34 10.62 5.19 8.11
CA SER A 34 11.27 5.05 6.80
C SER A 34 11.68 3.61 6.46
N LEU A 35 12.22 2.85 7.43
CA LEU A 35 12.56 1.44 7.22
C LEU A 35 11.32 0.56 6.97
N LEU A 36 10.25 0.73 7.75
CA LEU A 36 8.99 -0.01 7.53
C LEU A 36 8.35 0.39 6.20
N ALA A 37 8.35 1.68 5.86
CA ALA A 37 7.85 2.17 4.58
C ALA A 37 8.64 1.59 3.40
N THR A 38 9.96 1.49 3.52
CA THR A 38 10.81 0.85 2.49
C THR A 38 10.48 -0.64 2.33
N GLN A 39 10.27 -1.36 3.44
CA GLN A 39 9.87 -2.76 3.41
C GLN A 39 8.47 -2.94 2.80
N MET A 40 7.53 -2.08 3.17
CA MET A 40 6.17 -2.06 2.63
C MET A 40 6.18 -1.85 1.12
N VAL A 41 6.91 -0.84 0.64
CA VAL A 41 7.07 -0.56 -0.80
C VAL A 41 7.62 -1.77 -1.56
N ALA A 42 8.66 -2.41 -1.04
CA ALA A 42 9.24 -3.60 -1.67
C ALA A 42 8.24 -4.77 -1.73
N ARG A 43 7.43 -4.96 -0.69
CA ARG A 43 6.38 -6.00 -0.65
C ARG A 43 5.25 -5.70 -1.63
N LEU A 44 4.82 -4.44 -1.73
CA LEU A 44 3.80 -4.01 -2.69
C LEU A 44 4.24 -4.24 -4.13
N GLU A 45 5.49 -3.90 -4.46
CA GLU A 45 6.05 -4.16 -5.80
C GLU A 45 6.11 -5.67 -6.11
N ALA A 46 6.50 -6.49 -5.13
CA ALA A 46 6.55 -7.94 -5.30
C ALA A 46 5.17 -8.60 -5.42
N ALA A 47 4.16 -8.12 -4.69
CA ALA A 47 2.83 -8.70 -4.65
C ALA A 47 1.93 -8.23 -5.80
N LEU A 48 2.00 -6.95 -6.14
CA LEU A 48 1.08 -6.30 -7.09
C LEU A 48 1.76 -5.89 -8.41
N GLY A 49 3.10 -5.96 -8.50
CA GLY A 49 3.84 -5.55 -9.69
C GLY A 49 3.86 -4.03 -9.92
N VAL A 50 3.46 -3.24 -8.91
CA VAL A 50 3.38 -1.77 -8.99
C VAL A 50 4.54 -1.12 -8.27
N LYS A 51 5.16 -0.14 -8.90
CA LYS A 51 6.20 0.67 -8.27
C LYS A 51 5.58 1.78 -7.45
N VAL A 52 5.82 1.72 -6.14
CA VAL A 52 5.51 2.79 -5.19
C VAL A 52 6.82 3.42 -4.73
N THR A 53 6.83 4.73 -4.50
CA THR A 53 8.00 5.45 -4.01
C THR A 53 7.81 5.91 -2.57
N MET A 54 8.92 6.09 -1.83
CA MET A 54 8.87 6.67 -0.48
C MET A 54 8.23 8.06 -0.46
N ARG A 55 8.36 8.84 -1.55
CA ARG A 55 7.68 10.14 -1.67
C ARG A 55 6.17 9.97 -1.60
N GLU A 56 5.61 8.99 -2.29
CA GLU A 56 4.16 8.74 -2.29
C GLU A 56 3.65 8.28 -0.93
N VAL A 57 4.44 7.50 -0.18
CA VAL A 57 4.09 7.13 1.20
C VAL A 57 4.04 8.37 2.12
N LEU A 58 4.89 9.36 1.87
CA LEU A 58 4.90 10.61 2.64
C LEU A 58 3.83 11.60 2.19
N GLU A 59 3.46 11.58 0.91
CA GLU A 59 2.45 12.46 0.31
C GLU A 59 1.04 11.97 0.59
N TYR A 60 0.86 10.65 0.67
CA TYR A 60 -0.40 9.96 0.97
C TYR A 60 -0.19 9.00 2.17
N PRO A 61 -0.08 9.54 3.39
CA PRO A 61 0.17 8.72 4.58
C PRO A 61 -1.07 7.97 5.06
N GLU A 62 -2.27 8.37 4.63
CA GLU A 62 -3.54 7.72 4.95
C GLU A 62 -3.82 6.53 4.02
N PHE A 63 -4.26 5.41 4.60
CA PHE A 63 -4.46 4.15 3.89
C PHE A 63 -5.46 4.28 2.73
N GLY A 64 -6.57 4.99 2.91
CA GLY A 64 -7.59 5.16 1.88
C GLY A 64 -7.01 5.76 0.59
N GLU A 65 -6.37 6.93 0.69
CA GLU A 65 -5.75 7.58 -0.48
C GLU A 65 -4.60 6.76 -1.07
N PHE A 66 -3.78 6.16 -0.22
CA PHE A 66 -2.67 5.32 -0.67
C PHE A 66 -3.16 4.06 -1.41
N ALA A 67 -4.19 3.39 -0.90
CA ALA A 67 -4.75 2.20 -1.51
C ALA A 67 -5.45 2.51 -2.84
N ASP A 68 -6.11 3.67 -2.94
CA ASP A 68 -6.69 4.16 -4.20
C ASP A 68 -5.61 4.37 -5.27
N LEU A 69 -4.52 5.06 -4.90
CA LEU A 69 -3.37 5.28 -5.77
C LEU A 69 -2.77 3.97 -6.29
N VAL A 70 -2.61 2.98 -5.40
CA VAL A 70 -2.07 1.66 -5.77
C VAL A 70 -3.05 0.88 -6.64
N THR A 71 -4.33 0.86 -6.28
CA THR A 71 -5.38 0.14 -7.03
C THR A 71 -5.50 0.69 -8.45
N GLN A 72 -5.53 2.02 -8.60
CA GLN A 72 -5.58 2.67 -9.91
C GLN A 72 -4.36 2.30 -10.78
N ARG A 73 -3.17 2.14 -10.17
CA ARG A 73 -1.98 1.69 -10.90
C ARG A 73 -2.06 0.24 -11.33
N VAL A 74 -2.59 -0.65 -10.49
CA VAL A 74 -2.82 -2.06 -10.86
C VAL A 74 -3.79 -2.13 -12.06
N ASP A 75 -4.88 -1.36 -12.02
CA ASP A 75 -5.86 -1.30 -13.11
C ASP A 75 -5.26 -0.70 -14.40
N THR A 76 -4.41 0.32 -14.27
CA THR A 76 -3.74 0.97 -15.42
C THR A 76 -2.57 0.16 -15.96
N ALA A 77 -2.02 -0.79 -15.19
CA ALA A 77 -1.07 -1.79 -15.69
C ALA A 77 -1.76 -2.95 -16.40
N ALA A 78 -3.07 -3.12 -16.22
CA ALA A 78 -3.89 -4.14 -16.86
C ALA A 78 -4.47 -3.86 -18.28
N PRO A 79 -4.17 -2.77 -19.04
CA PRO A 79 -4.74 -2.60 -20.37
C PRO A 79 -3.83 -3.23 -21.42
N THR A 80 -3.95 -4.54 -21.61
CA THR A 80 -3.71 -5.16 -22.93
C THR A 80 -4.57 -6.41 -23.05
N ALA A 81 -5.81 -6.21 -23.50
CA ALA A 81 -6.61 -7.23 -24.17
C ALA A 81 -7.23 -6.58 -25.42
#